data_AF-A0A1V0RJ40-F1
#
_entry.id   AF-A0A1V0RJ40-F1
#
_cell.length_a   1.000
_cell.length_b   1.000
_cell.length_c   1.000
_cell.angle_alpha   90.00
_cell.angle_beta   90.00
_cell.angle_gamma   90.00
#
_symmetry.space_group_name_H-M   'P 1'
#
loop_
_entity.id
_entity.type
_entity.pdbx_description
1 polymer ?
#
loop_
_entity_poly.entity_id
_entity_poly.type
_entity_poly.pdbx_seq_one_letter_code
_entity_poly.pdbx_strand_id
1 'polypeptide(L)'
;MLKADKDAGTITLDSETTLSGIPEACWDYKLGNRSGLEWILDQYKEKTPKDPTIREKFNTYKFADYREQVIDLITRVTRVSVETMAITEAMKAAKRESNPEVVAQE
;
A
#
# COMPACT_ATOMS: atom_id res chain seq x y z
N MET A 1 -7.18 -14.63 -6.37
CA MET A 1 -5.83 -14.20 -6.81
C MET A 1 -5.75 -12.72 -6.51
N LEU A 2 -4.87 -12.28 -5.60
CA LEU A 2 -4.64 -10.86 -5.37
C LEU A 2 -3.56 -10.34 -6.32
N LYS A 3 -3.93 -9.44 -7.23
CA LYS A 3 -3.01 -8.86 -8.21
C LYS A 3 -3.39 -7.42 -8.53
N ALA A 4 -2.40 -6.54 -8.56
CA ALA A 4 -2.52 -5.19 -9.10
C ALA A 4 -2.08 -5.13 -10.56
N ASP A 5 -2.82 -4.36 -11.35
CA ASP A 5 -2.44 -3.88 -12.67
C ASP A 5 -2.36 -2.36 -12.61
N LYS A 6 -1.13 -1.84 -12.67
CA LYS A 6 -0.85 -0.41 -12.46
C LYS A 6 -1.23 0.39 -13.70
N ASP A 7 -0.92 -0.13 -14.88
CA ASP A 7 -1.23 0.48 -16.17
C ASP A 7 -2.75 0.58 -16.40
N ALA A 8 -3.50 -0.45 -16.01
CA ALA A 8 -4.96 -0.42 -16.08
C ALA A 8 -5.63 0.31 -14.90
N GLY A 9 -4.89 0.65 -13.84
CA GLY A 9 -5.45 1.22 -12.61
C GLY A 9 -6.46 0.29 -11.92
N THR A 10 -6.19 -1.03 -11.93
CA THR A 10 -7.09 -2.05 -11.37
C THR A 10 -6.40 -2.96 -10.36
N ILE A 11 -7.19 -3.50 -9.42
CA ILE A 11 -6.77 -4.55 -8.48
C ILE A 11 -7.81 -5.66 -8.51
N THR A 12 -7.40 -6.84 -8.93
CA THR A 12 -8.21 -8.06 -8.84
C THR A 12 -7.95 -8.72 -7.48
N LEU A 13 -9.02 -9.01 -6.74
CA LEU A 13 -8.95 -9.65 -5.41
C LEU A 13 -9.23 -11.15 -5.50
N ASP A 14 -10.25 -11.51 -6.28
CA ASP A 14 -10.68 -12.88 -6.53
C ASP A 14 -11.23 -13.02 -7.95
N SER A 15 -11.88 -14.14 -8.28
CA SER A 15 -12.43 -14.40 -9.61
C SER A 15 -13.62 -13.52 -9.98
N GLU A 16 -14.27 -12.89 -9.00
CA GLU A 16 -15.53 -12.16 -9.16
C GLU A 16 -15.37 -10.66 -8.86
N THR A 17 -14.34 -10.29 -8.10
CA THR A 17 -14.16 -8.95 -7.55
C THR A 17 -12.89 -8.28 -8.10
N THR A 18 -13.10 -7.20 -8.84
CA THR A 18 -12.04 -6.30 -9.32
C THR A 18 -12.36 -4.86 -8.95
N LEU A 19 -11.41 -4.19 -8.31
CA LEU A 19 -11.45 -2.75 -8.03
C LEU A 19 -10.83 -1.99 -9.19
N SER A 20 -11.47 -0.92 -9.63
CA SER A 20 -11.03 -0.08 -10.75
C SER A 20 -11.00 1.40 -10.37
N GLY A 21 -10.28 2.20 -11.15
CA GLY A 21 -10.21 3.65 -10.93
C GLY A 21 -9.16 4.04 -9.89
N ILE A 22 -8.13 3.21 -9.73
CA ILE A 22 -7.04 3.48 -8.79
C ILE A 22 -6.11 4.53 -9.41
N PRO A 23 -5.92 5.70 -8.78
CA PRO A 23 -5.06 6.76 -9.32
C PRO A 23 -3.60 6.32 -9.41
N GLU A 24 -2.91 6.68 -10.48
CA GLU A 24 -1.51 6.30 -10.69
C GLU A 24 -0.58 6.81 -9.58
N ALA A 25 -0.84 8.02 -9.09
CA ALA A 25 -0.07 8.67 -8.02
C ALA A 25 0.00 7.84 -6.72
N CYS A 26 -0.93 6.92 -6.48
CA CYS A 26 -0.86 6.06 -5.28
C CYS A 26 0.30 5.06 -5.36
N TRP A 27 0.79 4.73 -6.56
CA TRP A 27 1.90 3.79 -6.76
C TRP A 27 3.27 4.41 -6.49
N ASP A 28 3.36 5.74 -6.57
CA ASP A 28 4.59 6.51 -6.35
C ASP A 28 4.95 6.61 -4.88
N TYR A 29 3.96 6.52 -3.99
CA TYR A 29 4.21 6.41 -2.56
C TYR A 29 4.82 5.03 -2.22
N LYS A 30 6.14 5.00 -2.04
CA LYS A 30 6.93 3.80 -1.75
C LYS A 30 7.27 3.66 -0.28
N LEU A 31 7.08 2.45 0.24
CA LEU A 31 7.57 1.96 1.53
C LEU A 31 8.63 0.88 1.27
N GLY A 32 9.91 1.30 1.25
CA GLY A 32 11.01 0.48 0.77
C GLY A 32 10.90 0.24 -0.74
N ASN A 33 10.82 -1.02 -1.14
CA ASN A 33 10.78 -1.41 -2.56
C ASN A 33 9.36 -1.59 -3.14
N ARG A 34 8.31 -1.30 -2.37
CA ARG A 34 6.90 -1.55 -2.74
C ARG A 34 6.01 -0.36 -2.40
N SER A 35 4.91 -0.17 -3.12
CA SER A 35 3.89 0.80 -2.74
C SER A 35 3.06 0.32 -1.54
N GLY A 36 2.34 1.24 -0.90
CA GLY A 36 1.41 0.90 0.19
C GLY A 36 0.36 -0.15 -0.23
N LEU A 37 -0.16 -0.06 -1.46
CA LEU A 37 -1.14 -1.02 -1.99
C LEU A 37 -0.48 -2.39 -2.24
N GLU A 38 0.74 -2.43 -2.78
CA GLU A 38 1.48 -3.68 -2.98
C GLU A 38 1.76 -4.40 -1.65
N TRP A 39 1.97 -3.65 -0.57
CA TRP A 39 2.08 -4.21 0.78
C TRP A 39 0.82 -4.91 1.24
N ILE A 40 -0.36 -4.29 1.07
CA ILE A 40 -1.64 -4.90 1.44
C ILE A 40 -1.84 -6.21 0.67
N LEU A 41 -1.66 -6.19 -0.65
CA LEU A 41 -1.89 -7.37 -1.48
C LEU A 41 -0.98 -8.54 -1.11
N ASP A 42 0.26 -8.28 -0.71
CA ASP A 42 1.20 -9.33 -0.27
C ASP A 42 0.84 -9.92 1.10
N GLN A 43 0.35 -9.09 2.02
CA GLN A 43 0.01 -9.53 3.37
C GLN A 43 -1.29 -10.34 3.41
N TYR A 44 -2.30 -9.95 2.63
CA TYR A 44 -3.60 -10.64 2.60
C TYR A 44 -3.66 -11.80 1.60
N LYS A 45 -2.54 -12.12 0.93
CA LYS A 45 -2.45 -13.30 0.09
C LYS A 45 -2.46 -14.56 0.96
N GLU A 46 -3.35 -15.50 0.65
CA GLU A 46 -3.32 -16.83 1.26
C GLU A 46 -1.96 -17.50 0.99
N LYS A 47 -1.29 -17.91 2.07
CA LYS A 47 0.00 -18.57 2.03
C LYS A 47 -0.17 -19.97 2.61
N THR A 48 0.18 -20.99 1.83
CA THR A 48 0.20 -22.37 2.34
C THR A 48 1.54 -22.63 3.03
N PRO A 49 1.55 -22.94 4.34
CA PRO A 49 2.77 -23.32 5.03
C PRO A 49 3.39 -24.57 4.38
N LYS A 50 4.72 -24.59 4.24
CA LYS A 50 5.44 -25.76 3.69
C LYS A 50 5.36 -26.96 4.63
N ASP A 51 5.38 -26.71 5.94
CA ASP A 51 5.32 -27.73 6.97
C ASP A 51 3.95 -28.44 6.94
N PRO A 52 3.91 -29.78 6.79
CA PRO A 52 2.67 -30.55 6.75
C PRO A 52 1.83 -30.43 8.02
N THR A 53 2.46 -30.41 9.19
CA THR A 53 1.77 -30.33 10.49
C THR A 53 1.12 -28.96 10.68
N ILE A 54 1.82 -27.90 10.28
CA ILE A 54 1.28 -26.53 10.33
C ILE A 54 0.13 -26.38 9.33
N ARG A 55 0.28 -26.93 8.14
CA ARG A 55 -0.75 -26.89 7.09
C ARG A 55 -2.05 -27.60 7.51
N GLU A 56 -1.96 -28.76 8.16
CA GLU A 56 -3.15 -29.51 8.58
C GLU A 56 -3.84 -28.91 9.81
N LYS A 57 -3.06 -28.43 10.79
CA LYS A 57 -3.62 -28.01 12.09
C LYS A 57 -3.83 -26.50 12.25
N PHE A 58 -3.11 -25.68 11.49
CA PHE A 58 -3.00 -24.24 11.77
C PHE A 58 -3.17 -23.33 10.54
N ASN A 59 -3.53 -23.87 9.38
CA ASN A 59 -3.82 -23.06 8.18
C ASN A 59 -5.29 -22.60 8.15
N THR A 60 -5.66 -21.72 9.08
CA THR A 60 -7.04 -21.26 9.28
C THR A 60 -7.39 -19.99 8.49
N TYR A 61 -6.40 -19.27 7.97
CA TYR A 61 -6.64 -18.04 7.24
C TYR A 61 -7.32 -18.28 5.89
N LYS A 62 -8.44 -17.58 5.66
CA LYS A 62 -9.16 -17.54 4.38
C LYS A 62 -9.40 -16.10 3.99
N PHE A 63 -8.98 -15.71 2.80
CA PHE A 63 -9.16 -14.34 2.30
C PHE A 63 -10.64 -13.96 2.22
N ALA A 64 -11.51 -14.92 1.91
CA ALA A 64 -12.95 -14.73 1.83
C ALA A 64 -13.55 -14.07 3.10
N ASP A 65 -13.04 -14.43 4.29
CA ASP A 65 -13.53 -13.92 5.57
C ASP A 65 -13.14 -12.46 5.82
N TYR A 66 -12.10 -11.98 5.12
CA TYR A 66 -11.54 -10.63 5.28
C TYR A 66 -11.77 -9.74 4.06
N ARG A 67 -12.44 -10.23 3.01
CA ARG A 67 -12.57 -9.57 1.71
C ARG A 67 -13.04 -8.12 1.84
N GLU A 68 -14.14 -7.88 2.56
CA GLU A 68 -14.70 -6.53 2.72
C GLU A 68 -13.75 -5.59 3.47
N GLN A 69 -13.08 -6.11 4.50
CA GLN A 69 -12.10 -5.34 5.27
C GLN A 69 -10.89 -4.96 4.41
N VAL A 70 -10.47 -5.85 3.49
CA VAL A 70 -9.37 -5.59 2.56
C VAL A 70 -9.77 -4.54 1.52
N ILE A 71 -10.98 -4.61 0.97
CA ILE A 71 -11.50 -3.59 0.02
C ILE A 71 -11.49 -2.21 0.67
N ASP A 72 -12.03 -2.12 1.90
CA ASP A 72 -12.04 -0.87 2.66
C ASP A 72 -10.62 -0.38 2.98
N LEU A 73 -9.72 -1.27 3.37
CA LEU A 73 -8.31 -0.94 3.62
C LEU A 73 -7.61 -0.42 2.35
N ILE A 74 -7.80 -1.06 1.20
CA ILE A 74 -7.26 -0.61 -0.09
C ILE A 74 -7.74 0.80 -0.41
N THR A 75 -9.03 1.08 -0.20
CA THR A 75 -9.61 2.41 -0.45
C THR A 75 -8.96 3.47 0.43
N ARG A 76 -8.83 3.20 1.73
CA ARG A 76 -8.19 4.12 2.69
C ARG A 76 -6.71 4.35 2.35
N VAL A 77 -5.96 3.29 2.06
CA VAL A 77 -4.53 3.41 1.74
C VAL A 77 -4.30 4.07 0.38
N THR A 78 -5.20 3.90 -0.59
CA THR A 78 -5.17 4.66 -1.85
C THR A 78 -5.21 6.16 -1.58
N ARG A 79 -6.17 6.60 -0.75
CA ARG A 79 -6.29 8.01 -0.36
C ARG A 79 -5.04 8.51 0.36
N VAL A 80 -4.57 7.79 1.37
CA VAL A 80 -3.35 8.17 2.13
C VAL A 80 -2.14 8.29 1.21
N SER A 81 -1.99 7.37 0.24
CA SER A 81 -0.87 7.39 -0.71
C SER A 81 -0.89 8.64 -1.58
N VAL A 82 -2.05 8.99 -2.16
CA VAL A 82 -2.21 10.19 -2.98
C VAL A 82 -1.99 11.47 -2.17
N GLU A 83 -2.58 11.57 -0.99
CA GLU A 83 -2.40 12.74 -0.12
C GLU A 83 -0.94 12.91 0.34
N THR A 84 -0.26 11.80 0.63
CA THR A 84 1.16 11.83 1.01
C THR A 84 2.03 12.36 -0.13
N MET A 85 1.76 11.94 -1.37
CA MET A 85 2.46 12.48 -2.53
C MET A 85 2.18 13.98 -2.70
N ALA A 86 0.94 14.42 -2.56
CA ALA A 86 0.58 15.84 -2.63
C ALA A 86 1.32 16.69 -1.58
N ILE A 87 1.40 16.22 -0.34
CA ILE A 87 2.15 16.89 0.74
C ILE A 87 3.64 16.91 0.43
N THR A 88 4.20 15.80 -0.05
CA THR A 88 5.63 15.68 -0.39
C THR A 88 6.01 16.66 -1.50
N GLU A 89 5.18 16.80 -2.54
CA GLU A 89 5.40 17.78 -3.59
C GLU A 89 5.27 19.22 -3.08
N ALA A 90 4.30 19.50 -2.21
CA ALA A 90 4.18 20.81 -1.56
C ALA A 90 5.44 21.14 -0.71
N MET A 91 5.99 20.17 0.01
CA MET A 91 7.22 20.34 0.80
C MET A 91 8.45 20.59 -0.07
N LYS A 92 8.53 19.98 -1.26
CA LYS A 92 9.63 20.25 -2.22
C LYS A 92 9.55 21.68 -2.76
N ALA A 93 8.34 22.20 -2.99
CA ALA A 93 8.12 23.56 -3.48
C ALA A 93 8.28 24.64 -2.39
N ALA A 94 8.19 24.27 -1.11
CA ALA A 94 8.35 25.20 0.00
C ALA A 94 9.77 25.81 -0.01
N LYS A 95 9.85 27.15 -0.04
CA LYS A 95 11.12 27.86 0.13
C LYS A 95 11.68 27.52 1.51
N ARG A 96 12.90 26.98 1.54
CA ARG A 96 13.68 26.92 2.76
C ARG A 96 14.06 28.36 3.11
N GLU A 97 13.48 28.90 4.17
CA GLU A 97 14.06 30.10 4.78
C GLU A 97 15.48 29.74 5.21
N SER A 98 16.46 30.43 4.63
CA SER A 98 17.85 30.34 5.06
C SER A 98 17.92 30.86 6.49
N ASN A 99 18.14 29.98 7.46
CA ASN A 99 18.37 30.40 8.84
C ASN A 99 19.66 31.24 8.89
N PRO A 100 19.62 32.53 9.26
CA PRO A 100 20.84 33.30 9.44
C PRO A 100 21.58 32.76 10.67
N GLU A 101 22.79 32.27 10.42
CA GLU A 101 23.93 32.12 11.33
C GLU A 101 23.62 31.72 12.79
N VAL A 102 23.84 30.43 13.09
CA VAL A 102 24.25 30.02 14.43
C VAL A 102 25.69 30.50 14.61
N VAL A 103 25.87 31.76 14.99
CA VAL A 103 27.17 32.29 15.41
C VAL A 103 27.53 31.57 16.71
N ALA A 104 28.40 30.56 16.60
CA ALA A 104 29.06 29.98 17.77
C ALA A 104 29.90 31.10 18.40
N GLN A 105 29.51 31.54 19.60
CA GLN A 105 30.39 32.35 20.43
C GLN A 105 31.44 31.43 21.05
N GLU A 106 32.71 31.72 20.77
CA GLU A 106 33.91 31.13 21.40
C GLU A 106 34.08 31.60 22.85
#